data_AF-A0A8J1ZJP2-F1
#
_entry.id   AF-A0A8J1ZJP2-F1
#
_cell.length_a   1.000
_cell.length_b   1.000
_cell.length_c   1.000
_cell.angle_alpha   90.00
_cell.angle_beta   90.00
_cell.angle_gamma   90.00
#
_symmetry.space_group_name_H-M   'P 1'
#
loop_
_entity.id
_entity.type
_entity.pdbx_description
1 polymer ?
#
loop_
_entity_poly.entity_id
_entity_poly.type
_entity_poly.pdbx_seq_one_letter_code
_entity_poly.pdbx_strand_id
1 'polypeptide(L)'
;MPGAGVAAALAAFIGANPSGDHQPVLLPSRTNYAFLSPRGPFATSDNGAGACLGTQDHTIWEDVKTDMNDFMKTCILQGPPGCDYRGHCINAFGHPDKPNEGAECMAHCISVREGFDAPCADCFGKLSRCTFENCAMSCLDPEAAMCKSCILKFKCEESFKACSGLTDLPGAKQPGAAREAIEMPASSSSTPAAEMEPRENSTPSSIVM
;
A
#
# COMPACT_ATOMS: atom_id res chain seq x y z
N MET A 1 -0.96 38.69 65.43
CA MET A 1 0.23 37.82 65.49
C MET A 1 -0.02 36.60 64.62
N PRO A 2 0.56 36.53 63.41
CA PRO A 2 0.45 35.39 62.50
C PRO A 2 1.53 34.35 62.82
N GLY A 3 1.12 33.08 63.02
CA GLY A 3 2.02 31.94 63.19
C GLY A 3 2.25 31.23 61.87
N ALA A 4 3.53 31.18 61.48
CA ALA A 4 4.06 30.60 60.25
C ALA A 4 4.07 29.05 60.25
N GLY A 5 4.12 28.44 59.07
CA GLY A 5 4.49 27.02 58.95
C GLY A 5 4.13 26.32 57.65
N VAL A 6 4.46 26.91 56.49
CA VAL A 6 4.43 26.20 55.20
C VAL A 6 5.66 25.31 55.13
N ALA A 7 5.50 24.00 55.31
CA ALA A 7 6.59 23.04 55.11
C ALA A 7 6.62 22.62 53.63
N ALA A 8 7.39 23.37 52.85
CA ALA A 8 7.96 22.88 51.60
C ALA A 8 9.11 21.92 51.93
N ALA A 9 9.06 20.71 51.40
CA ALA A 9 10.23 19.85 51.28
C ALA A 9 10.55 19.68 49.79
N LEU A 10 11.33 20.62 49.28
CA LEU A 10 12.21 20.39 48.14
C LEU A 10 13.31 19.42 48.60
N ALA A 11 13.35 18.24 48.02
CA ALA A 11 14.57 17.45 47.94
C ALA A 11 14.78 17.12 46.46
N ALA A 12 15.76 17.78 45.86
CA ALA A 12 16.21 17.53 44.51
C ALA A 12 17.68 17.10 44.53
N PHE A 13 17.99 16.20 43.59
CA PHE A 13 19.29 15.78 43.06
C PHE A 13 20.17 14.87 43.91
N ILE A 14 20.30 13.59 43.48
CA ILE A 14 21.52 13.04 42.85
C ILE A 14 21.07 11.99 41.81
N GLY A 15 21.59 12.08 40.59
CA GLY A 15 21.23 11.20 39.46
C GLY A 15 21.96 9.85 39.44
N ALA A 16 21.41 8.93 38.66
CA ALA A 16 22.10 8.04 37.71
C ALA A 16 21.09 6.98 37.22
N ASN A 17 20.80 6.98 35.92
CA ASN A 17 20.32 5.82 35.18
C ASN A 17 21.46 4.79 35.19
N PRO A 18 21.22 3.49 35.38
CA PRO A 18 21.14 2.66 34.18
C PRO A 18 20.19 1.44 34.30
N SER A 19 19.71 1.01 33.13
CA SER A 19 19.22 -0.36 32.86
C SER A 19 17.86 -0.67 33.48
N GLY A 20 16.82 -1.01 32.73
CA GLY A 20 16.81 -1.74 31.48
C GLY A 20 15.64 -2.70 31.54
N ASP A 21 14.45 -2.20 31.83
CA ASP A 21 13.22 -2.98 31.68
C ASP A 21 12.81 -2.91 30.21
N HIS A 22 13.47 -3.74 29.41
CA HIS A 22 12.82 -4.32 28.24
C HIS A 22 11.60 -5.08 28.73
N GLN A 23 10.46 -4.39 28.79
CA GLN A 23 9.21 -5.11 28.65
C GLN A 23 9.28 -5.82 27.29
N PRO A 24 9.20 -7.16 27.25
CA PRO A 24 8.96 -7.82 25.99
C PRO A 24 7.59 -7.33 25.54
N VAL A 25 7.57 -6.49 24.50
CA VAL A 25 6.41 -6.39 23.64
C VAL A 25 6.17 -7.84 23.21
N LEU A 26 5.14 -8.45 23.78
CA LEU A 26 4.67 -9.77 23.41
C LEU A 26 4.27 -9.67 21.94
N LEU A 27 5.25 -9.92 21.06
CA LEU A 27 5.02 -10.24 19.67
C LEU A 27 4.03 -11.41 19.66
N PRO A 28 2.90 -11.34 18.94
CA PRO A 28 2.20 -12.55 18.58
C PRO A 28 3.16 -13.37 17.72
N SER A 29 3.71 -14.43 18.33
CA SER A 29 4.58 -15.42 17.68
C SER A 29 3.89 -15.96 16.44
N ARG A 30 4.25 -15.51 15.23
CA ARG A 30 4.10 -16.12 13.87
C ARG A 30 2.81 -16.90 13.51
N THR A 31 1.81 -16.89 14.37
CA THR A 31 0.69 -17.83 14.45
C THR A 31 -0.61 -17.09 14.78
N ASN A 32 -0.54 -15.82 15.20
CA ASN A 32 -1.70 -15.08 15.71
C ASN A 32 -1.76 -13.63 15.20
N TYR A 33 -1.66 -13.41 13.88
CA TYR A 33 -2.38 -12.27 13.28
C TYR A 33 -3.90 -12.55 13.23
N ALA A 34 -4.30 -13.82 13.38
CA ALA A 34 -5.69 -14.26 13.47
C ALA A 34 -6.48 -13.71 14.69
N PHE A 35 -5.80 -13.19 15.73
CA PHE A 35 -6.47 -12.69 16.95
C PHE A 35 -6.79 -11.18 16.92
N LEU A 36 -6.28 -10.43 15.94
CA LEU A 36 -6.63 -9.00 15.76
C LEU A 36 -7.76 -8.78 14.75
N SER A 37 -8.32 -9.85 14.19
CA SER A 37 -9.49 -9.76 13.31
C SER A 37 -10.65 -10.59 13.87
N PRO A 38 -11.57 -10.01 14.66
CA PRO A 38 -12.84 -10.64 14.91
C PRO A 38 -13.76 -10.38 13.71
N ARG A 39 -13.41 -10.91 12.52
CA ARG A 39 -14.29 -11.22 11.38
C ARG A 39 -13.48 -11.65 10.16
N GLY A 40 -14.08 -12.53 9.35
CA GLY A 40 -13.55 -12.98 8.06
C GLY A 40 -13.43 -11.85 7.01
N PRO A 41 -13.27 -12.22 5.73
CA PRO A 41 -12.55 -11.44 4.74
C PRO A 41 -13.13 -10.03 4.57
N PHE A 42 -12.30 -9.03 4.88
CA PHE A 42 -12.46 -7.63 4.50
C PHE A 42 -13.62 -6.91 5.20
N ALA A 43 -13.30 -6.19 6.28
CA ALA A 43 -14.16 -5.13 6.77
C ALA A 43 -14.33 -4.10 5.62
N THR A 44 -15.52 -4.06 5.03
CA THR A 44 -15.97 -2.93 4.22
C THR A 44 -16.41 -1.84 5.18
N SER A 45 -15.90 -0.62 5.00
CA SER A 45 -16.40 0.57 5.70
C SER A 45 -17.90 0.73 5.44
N ASP A 46 -18.71 0.67 6.50
CA ASP A 46 -20.18 0.70 6.45
C ASP A 46 -20.79 2.04 6.00
N ASN A 47 -19.98 3.02 5.59
CA ASN A 47 -20.47 4.36 5.23
C ASN A 47 -20.44 4.68 3.73
N GLY A 48 -20.01 3.76 2.86
CA GLY A 48 -20.00 3.98 1.39
C GLY A 48 -19.12 5.14 0.89
N ALA A 49 -18.52 5.92 1.80
CA ALA A 49 -17.63 7.05 1.50
C ALA A 49 -16.15 6.62 1.39
N GLY A 50 -15.78 5.51 2.02
CA GLY A 50 -14.40 5.00 2.08
C GLY A 50 -13.95 4.71 3.52
N ALA A 51 -12.99 3.81 3.70
CA ALA A 51 -12.51 3.39 5.01
C ALA A 51 -11.64 4.43 5.73
N CYS A 52 -11.01 5.34 5.00
CA CYS A 52 -10.11 6.37 5.54
C CYS A 52 -10.75 7.76 5.65
N LEU A 53 -12.04 7.90 5.29
CA LEU A 53 -12.75 9.19 5.39
C LEU A 53 -13.38 9.43 6.77
N GLY A 54 -13.12 8.57 7.76
CA GLY A 54 -13.40 8.89 9.15
C GLY A 54 -12.62 10.14 9.58
N THR A 55 -13.13 10.91 10.53
CA THR A 55 -12.50 12.19 10.95
C THR A 55 -11.06 12.01 11.44
N GLN A 56 -10.76 10.89 12.10
CA GLN A 56 -9.41 10.59 12.58
C GLN A 56 -8.47 10.22 11.44
N ASP A 57 -8.80 9.18 10.67
CA ASP A 57 -7.98 8.71 9.54
C ASP A 57 -7.76 9.78 8.47
N HIS A 58 -8.77 10.61 8.20
CA HIS A 58 -8.65 11.70 7.24
C HIS A 58 -7.69 12.78 7.74
N THR A 59 -7.70 13.11 9.04
CA THR A 59 -6.71 14.05 9.61
C THR A 59 -5.31 13.47 9.54
N ILE A 60 -5.13 12.19 9.89
CA ILE A 60 -3.82 11.51 9.77
C ILE A 60 -3.35 11.56 8.31
N TRP A 61 -4.23 11.22 7.38
CA TRP A 61 -3.91 11.26 5.95
C TRP A 61 -3.44 12.64 5.49
N GLU A 62 -4.15 13.72 5.85
CA GLU A 62 -3.74 15.07 5.46
C GLU A 62 -2.33 15.43 5.95
N ASP A 63 -1.93 14.92 7.12
CA ASP A 63 -0.60 15.14 7.70
C ASP A 63 0.49 14.29 7.05
N VAL A 64 0.21 13.01 6.72
CA VAL A 64 1.23 12.04 6.26
C VAL A 64 1.19 11.73 4.76
N LYS A 65 0.24 12.29 4.00
CA LYS A 65 0.04 11.94 2.58
C LYS A 65 1.24 12.19 1.69
N THR A 66 2.11 13.15 1.98
CA THR A 66 3.34 13.36 1.20
C THR A 66 4.36 12.25 1.40
N ASP A 67 4.29 11.57 2.55
CA ASP A 67 5.26 10.58 3.02
C ASP A 67 4.78 9.15 2.76
N MET A 68 3.69 9.00 1.99
CA MET A 68 3.10 7.69 1.67
C MET A 68 4.11 6.68 1.16
N ASN A 69 4.98 7.10 0.23
CA ASN A 69 5.99 6.20 -0.30
C ASN A 69 7.01 5.78 0.77
N ASP A 70 7.36 6.69 1.67
CA ASP A 70 8.36 6.45 2.72
C ASP A 70 7.84 5.50 3.78
N PHE A 71 6.62 5.71 4.26
CA PHE A 71 6.04 4.82 5.26
C PHE A 71 5.69 3.46 4.64
N MET A 72 5.20 3.41 3.40
CA MET A 72 4.95 2.15 2.69
C MET A 72 6.25 1.36 2.53
N LYS A 73 7.32 2.01 2.05
CA LYS A 73 8.65 1.42 1.92
C LYS A 73 9.20 0.95 3.26
N THR A 74 9.01 1.73 4.32
CA THR A 74 9.45 1.38 5.66
C THR A 74 8.71 0.14 6.17
N CYS A 75 7.40 0.00 5.96
CA CYS A 75 6.70 -1.24 6.30
C CYS A 75 7.21 -2.45 5.51
N ILE A 76 7.47 -2.27 4.21
CA ILE A 76 7.97 -3.33 3.34
C ILE A 76 9.36 -3.80 3.81
N LEU A 77 10.26 -2.86 4.10
CA LEU A 77 11.70 -3.13 4.30
C LEU A 77 12.16 -3.16 5.75
N GLN A 78 11.39 -2.64 6.70
CA GLN A 78 11.75 -2.56 8.12
C GLN A 78 10.63 -3.09 9.02
N GLY A 79 9.39 -3.08 8.55
CA GLY A 79 8.23 -3.53 9.32
C GLY A 79 7.77 -2.49 10.37
N PRO A 80 6.92 -2.91 11.32
CA PRO A 80 6.48 -2.08 12.45
C PRO A 80 7.66 -1.71 13.37
N PRO A 81 7.58 -0.59 14.10
CA PRO A 81 8.63 -0.20 15.04
C PRO A 81 8.85 -1.28 16.11
N GLY A 82 10.12 -1.63 16.35
CA GLY A 82 10.52 -2.65 17.33
C GLY A 82 10.53 -4.10 16.82
N CYS A 83 10.28 -4.33 15.53
CA CYS A 83 10.39 -5.67 14.94
C CYS A 83 11.83 -5.97 14.47
N ASP A 84 12.20 -7.26 14.42
CA ASP A 84 13.44 -7.74 13.80
C ASP A 84 13.28 -7.89 12.27
N TYR A 85 14.31 -8.38 11.57
CA TYR A 85 14.26 -8.61 10.11
C TYR A 85 13.09 -9.52 9.66
N ARG A 86 12.56 -10.37 10.56
CA ARG A 86 11.39 -11.21 10.26
C ARG A 86 10.08 -10.43 10.28
N GLY A 87 10.09 -9.20 10.79
CA GLY A 87 8.98 -8.25 10.74
C GLY A 87 8.89 -7.43 9.46
N HIS A 88 9.87 -7.53 8.55
CA HIS A 88 9.80 -6.87 7.25
C HIS A 88 8.68 -7.50 6.42
N CYS A 89 7.68 -6.71 6.02
CA CYS A 89 6.50 -7.26 5.36
C CYS A 89 6.81 -7.88 3.99
N ILE A 90 7.93 -7.53 3.34
CA ILE A 90 8.38 -8.20 2.12
C ILE A 90 8.53 -9.72 2.28
N ASN A 91 8.90 -10.19 3.48
CA ASN A 91 9.12 -11.60 3.77
C ASN A 91 7.82 -12.38 4.04
N ALA A 92 6.69 -11.67 4.17
CA ALA A 92 5.36 -12.22 4.37
C ALA A 92 4.57 -12.38 3.06
N PHE A 93 5.07 -11.85 1.94
CA PHE A 93 4.48 -12.05 0.63
C PHE A 93 5.02 -13.31 -0.06
N GLY A 94 4.22 -13.89 -0.96
CA GLY A 94 4.64 -15.00 -1.83
C GLY A 94 4.54 -16.40 -1.19
N HIS A 95 3.97 -16.53 0.01
CA HIS A 95 3.70 -17.84 0.63
C HIS A 95 2.40 -18.43 0.09
N PRO A 96 2.42 -19.60 -0.59
CA PRO A 96 1.23 -20.21 -1.18
C PRO A 96 0.21 -20.63 -0.12
N ASP A 97 0.67 -21.00 1.08
CA ASP A 97 -0.19 -21.42 2.19
C ASP A 97 -0.83 -20.23 2.93
N LYS A 98 -0.33 -19.00 2.70
CA LYS A 98 -0.74 -17.79 3.41
C LYS A 98 -0.75 -16.57 2.48
N PRO A 99 -1.66 -16.51 1.50
CA PRO A 99 -1.68 -15.46 0.47
C PRO A 99 -1.95 -14.05 1.03
N ASN A 100 -2.50 -13.93 2.24
CA ASN A 100 -2.86 -12.65 2.86
C ASN A 100 -1.84 -12.14 3.89
N GLU A 101 -0.84 -12.94 4.28
CA GLU A 101 0.06 -12.59 5.40
C GLU A 101 0.83 -11.29 5.14
N GLY A 102 1.26 -11.05 3.89
CA GLY A 102 1.88 -9.79 3.51
C GLY A 102 0.94 -8.59 3.58
N ALA A 103 -0.32 -8.75 3.17
CA ALA A 103 -1.33 -7.70 3.24
C ALA A 103 -1.66 -7.33 4.69
N GLU A 104 -1.82 -8.34 5.55
CA GLU A 104 -2.07 -8.20 6.98
C GLU A 104 -0.89 -7.54 7.70
N CYS A 105 0.35 -7.93 7.36
CA CYS A 105 1.56 -7.30 7.88
C CYS A 105 1.59 -5.79 7.54
N MET A 106 1.30 -5.45 6.28
CA MET A 106 1.28 -4.05 5.83
C MET A 106 0.22 -3.23 6.55
N ALA A 107 -1.01 -3.76 6.66
CA ALA A 107 -2.09 -3.10 7.40
C ALA A 107 -1.71 -2.87 8.86
N HIS A 108 -1.22 -3.91 9.54
CA HIS A 108 -0.78 -3.80 10.93
C HIS A 108 0.35 -2.78 11.11
N CYS A 109 1.36 -2.82 10.24
CA CYS A 109 2.49 -1.90 10.30
C CYS A 109 2.06 -0.44 10.16
N ILE A 110 1.16 -0.15 9.21
CA ILE A 110 0.65 1.21 8.97
C ILE A 110 -0.21 1.68 10.13
N SER A 111 -1.08 0.83 10.66
CA SER A 111 -1.88 1.14 11.84
C SER A 111 -1.00 1.48 13.05
N VAL A 112 0.02 0.66 13.34
CA VAL A 112 0.91 0.89 14.49
C VAL A 112 1.81 2.11 14.31
N ARG A 113 2.29 2.39 13.09
CA ARG A 113 3.26 3.46 12.87
C ARG A 113 2.61 4.82 12.68
N GLU A 114 1.56 4.90 11.87
CA GLU A 114 0.90 6.17 11.55
C GLU A 114 -0.37 6.42 12.39
N GLY A 115 -0.91 5.37 13.02
CA GLY A 115 -2.12 5.49 13.86
C GLY A 115 -3.44 5.37 13.12
N PHE A 116 -3.44 4.90 11.86
CA PHE A 116 -4.68 4.63 11.13
C PHE A 116 -5.51 3.53 11.79
N ASP A 117 -6.83 3.69 11.74
CA ASP A 117 -7.75 2.65 12.16
C ASP A 117 -7.64 1.42 11.25
N ALA A 118 -7.93 0.24 11.81
CA ALA A 118 -7.84 -1.05 11.13
C ALA A 118 -8.49 -1.08 9.72
N PRO A 119 -9.74 -0.60 9.50
CA PRO A 119 -10.35 -0.64 8.17
C PRO A 119 -9.62 0.24 7.14
N CYS A 120 -9.08 1.39 7.55
CA CYS A 120 -8.28 2.23 6.66
C CYS A 120 -6.92 1.60 6.35
N ALA A 121 -6.25 1.08 7.38
CA ALA A 121 -4.97 0.39 7.25
C ALA A 121 -5.07 -0.85 6.34
N ASP A 122 -6.20 -1.58 6.38
CA ASP A 122 -6.50 -2.70 5.49
C ASP A 122 -6.51 -2.29 4.00
N CYS A 123 -6.93 -1.06 3.67
CA CYS A 123 -6.88 -0.58 2.30
C CYS A 123 -5.44 -0.46 1.78
N PHE A 124 -4.51 0.00 2.63
CA PHE A 124 -3.09 0.01 2.29
C PHE A 124 -2.53 -1.40 2.16
N GLY A 125 -2.92 -2.34 3.03
CA GLY A 125 -2.57 -3.75 2.90
C GLY A 125 -3.01 -4.36 1.55
N LYS A 126 -4.24 -4.05 1.11
CA LYS A 126 -4.77 -4.46 -0.21
C LYS A 126 -3.98 -3.83 -1.37
N LEU A 127 -3.60 -2.55 -1.26
CA LEU A 127 -2.76 -1.88 -2.25
C LEU A 127 -1.40 -2.57 -2.38
N SER A 128 -0.78 -2.92 -1.26
CA SER A 128 0.49 -3.66 -1.25
C SER A 128 0.36 -5.04 -1.86
N ARG A 129 -0.72 -5.78 -1.57
CA ARG A 129 -0.98 -7.09 -2.19
C ARG A 129 -1.13 -6.98 -3.70
N CYS A 130 -1.96 -6.06 -4.18
CA CYS A 130 -2.15 -5.86 -5.62
C CYS A 130 -0.82 -5.53 -6.32
N THR A 131 -0.04 -4.63 -5.71
CA THR A 131 1.28 -4.25 -6.21
C THR A 131 2.25 -5.42 -6.19
N PHE A 132 2.26 -6.23 -5.13
CA PHE A 132 3.14 -7.39 -5.05
C PHE A 132 2.81 -8.44 -6.12
N GLU A 133 1.54 -8.83 -6.23
CA GLU A 133 1.08 -9.88 -7.14
C GLU A 133 1.32 -9.54 -8.61
N ASN A 134 1.19 -8.26 -8.98
CA ASN A 134 1.21 -7.85 -10.38
C ASN A 134 2.47 -7.05 -10.77
N CYS A 135 3.11 -6.39 -9.81
CA CYS A 135 4.08 -5.33 -10.06
C CYS A 135 5.36 -5.42 -9.23
N ALA A 136 5.57 -6.45 -8.38
CA ALA A 136 6.71 -6.53 -7.47
C ALA A 136 8.06 -6.29 -8.18
N MET A 137 8.27 -6.91 -9.34
CA MET A 137 9.51 -6.76 -10.11
C MET A 137 9.67 -5.36 -10.72
N SER A 138 8.57 -4.69 -11.05
CA SER A 138 8.57 -3.34 -11.62
C SER A 138 8.64 -2.25 -10.54
N CYS A 139 8.31 -2.58 -9.30
CA CYS A 139 8.19 -1.67 -8.16
C CYS A 139 9.30 -1.86 -7.10
N LEU A 140 10.44 -2.42 -7.49
CA LEU A 140 11.66 -2.36 -6.66
C LEU A 140 12.04 -0.91 -6.34
N ASP A 141 11.79 -0.01 -7.29
CA ASP A 141 11.80 1.43 -7.09
C ASP A 141 10.37 1.98 -7.30
N PRO A 142 9.70 2.49 -6.24
CA PRO A 142 8.34 3.02 -6.33
C PRO A 142 8.26 4.30 -7.18
N GLU A 143 9.36 5.03 -7.37
CA GLU A 143 9.38 6.24 -8.19
C GLU A 143 9.55 5.96 -9.68
N ALA A 144 10.03 4.76 -10.02
CA ALA A 144 10.26 4.34 -11.40
C ALA A 144 8.97 4.38 -12.22
N ALA A 145 9.09 4.85 -13.46
CA ALA A 145 7.96 4.92 -14.39
C ALA A 145 7.31 3.55 -14.63
N MET A 146 8.12 2.48 -14.68
CA MET A 146 7.65 1.10 -14.83
C MET A 146 6.73 0.68 -13.68
N CYS A 147 7.04 1.08 -12.45
CA CYS A 147 6.19 0.80 -11.29
C CYS A 147 4.83 1.50 -11.43
N LYS A 148 4.86 2.81 -11.69
CA LYS A 148 3.65 3.63 -11.88
C LYS A 148 2.76 3.08 -12.99
N SER A 149 3.33 2.75 -14.16
CA SER A 149 2.59 2.16 -15.27
C SER A 149 1.99 0.80 -14.92
N CYS A 150 2.69 -0.03 -14.13
CA CYS A 150 2.16 -1.31 -13.70
C CYS A 150 0.98 -1.16 -12.73
N ILE A 151 1.12 -0.30 -11.72
CA ILE A 151 0.06 0.00 -10.74
C ILE A 151 -1.20 0.51 -11.45
N LEU A 152 -1.05 1.39 -12.44
CA LEU A 152 -2.14 1.88 -13.28
C LEU A 152 -2.76 0.76 -14.13
N LYS A 153 -1.93 -0.05 -14.80
CA LYS A 153 -2.38 -1.14 -15.67
C LYS A 153 -3.25 -2.15 -14.90
N PHE A 154 -2.88 -2.49 -13.68
CA PHE A 154 -3.60 -3.44 -12.84
C PHE A 154 -4.61 -2.80 -11.88
N LYS A 155 -4.86 -1.48 -12.03
CA LYS A 155 -5.88 -0.75 -11.26
C LYS A 155 -5.72 -0.88 -9.74
N CYS A 156 -4.48 -1.02 -9.28
CA CYS A 156 -4.19 -1.10 -7.84
C CYS A 156 -4.51 0.22 -7.15
N GLU A 157 -4.23 1.36 -7.80
CA GLU A 157 -4.60 2.69 -7.31
C GLU A 157 -6.13 2.89 -7.29
N GLU A 158 -6.84 2.48 -8.34
CA GLU A 158 -8.32 2.60 -8.39
C GLU A 158 -8.97 1.78 -7.27
N SER A 159 -8.49 0.56 -7.04
CA SER A 159 -8.98 -0.32 -5.96
C SER A 159 -8.69 0.28 -4.59
N PHE A 160 -7.53 0.93 -4.42
CA PHE A 160 -7.21 1.66 -3.21
C PHE A 160 -8.16 2.83 -3.00
N LYS A 161 -8.35 3.70 -4.00
CA LYS A 161 -9.29 4.85 -3.92
C LYS A 161 -10.71 4.40 -3.56
N ALA A 162 -11.17 3.31 -4.18
CA ALA A 162 -12.49 2.74 -3.89
C ALA A 162 -12.61 2.19 -2.46
N CYS A 163 -11.51 1.66 -1.91
CA CYS A 163 -11.46 1.15 -0.54
C CYS A 163 -11.36 2.29 0.49
N SER A 164 -10.41 3.19 0.31
CA SER A 164 -10.04 4.22 1.29
C SER A 164 -10.94 5.46 1.19
N GLY A 165 -11.44 5.79 0.01
CA GLY A 165 -12.09 7.06 -0.29
C GLY A 165 -11.12 8.22 -0.53
N LEU A 166 -9.80 7.98 -0.41
CA LEU A 166 -8.76 8.99 -0.59
C LEU A 166 -8.50 9.21 -2.07
N THR A 167 -8.68 10.43 -2.56
CA THR A 167 -8.53 10.74 -4.00
C THR A 167 -7.23 11.45 -4.36
N ASP A 168 -6.48 11.93 -3.38
CA ASP A 168 -5.33 12.83 -3.52
C ASP A 168 -3.98 12.14 -3.21
N LEU A 169 -3.75 10.97 -3.82
CA LEU A 169 -2.50 10.22 -3.61
C LEU A 169 -1.26 10.97 -4.14
N PRO A 170 -0.14 10.95 -3.41
CA PRO A 170 1.14 11.47 -3.91
C PRO A 170 1.64 10.63 -5.09
N GLY A 171 2.21 11.27 -6.11
CA GLY A 171 2.72 10.58 -7.30
C GLY A 171 1.66 10.26 -8.36
N ALA A 172 0.38 10.33 -8.02
CA ALA A 172 -0.70 10.43 -8.99
C ALA A 172 -0.72 11.85 -9.57
N LYS A 173 0.07 12.10 -10.62
CA LYS A 173 -0.28 13.15 -11.58
C LYS A 173 -1.62 12.73 -12.20
N GLN A 174 -2.72 13.06 -11.54
CA GLN A 174 -4.07 12.69 -11.98
C GLN A 174 -4.35 13.35 -13.34
N PRO A 175 -4.66 12.60 -14.41
CA PRO A 175 -5.54 13.11 -15.44
C PRO A 175 -6.96 12.82 -14.95
N GLY A 176 -7.47 13.62 -14.00
CA GLY A 176 -8.71 13.24 -13.29
C GLY A 176 -9.51 14.37 -12.64
N ALA A 177 -8.96 15.57 -12.49
CA ALA A 177 -9.75 16.76 -12.15
C ALA A 177 -10.14 17.52 -13.44
N ALA A 178 -10.68 16.81 -14.42
CA ALA A 178 -11.41 17.40 -15.53
C ALA A 178 -12.42 16.34 -16.01
N ARG A 179 -13.64 16.42 -15.47
CA ARG A 179 -14.81 16.03 -16.27
C ARG A 179 -14.84 17.02 -17.44
N GLU A 180 -14.24 16.65 -18.56
CA GLU A 180 -14.55 17.28 -19.83
C GLU A 180 -14.69 16.19 -20.89
N ALA A 181 -15.87 16.21 -21.51
CA ALA A 181 -16.26 15.31 -22.57
C ALA A 181 -15.23 15.40 -23.71
N ILE A 182 -14.49 14.32 -23.95
CA ILE A 182 -13.79 14.16 -25.21
C ILE A 182 -14.79 13.52 -26.17
N GLU A 183 -15.51 14.40 -26.85
CA GLU A 183 -16.09 14.13 -28.15
C GLU A 183 -15.00 13.46 -29.01
N MET A 184 -15.25 12.22 -29.43
CA MET A 184 -14.35 11.48 -30.31
C MET A 184 -14.42 12.12 -31.71
N PRO A 185 -13.36 12.73 -32.27
CA PRO A 185 -13.29 12.87 -33.70
C PRO A 185 -12.94 11.50 -34.28
N ALA A 186 -13.91 10.94 -35.00
CA ALA A 186 -13.64 9.89 -35.97
C ALA A 186 -12.68 10.44 -37.03
N SER A 187 -11.38 10.22 -36.87
CA SER A 187 -10.43 10.37 -37.97
C SER A 187 -10.48 9.11 -38.81
N SER A 188 -11.36 9.17 -39.81
CA SER A 188 -11.28 8.42 -41.05
C SER A 188 -9.93 8.67 -41.72
N SER A 189 -8.97 7.76 -41.54
CA SER A 189 -7.82 7.61 -42.44
C SER A 189 -8.12 6.48 -43.41
N SER A 190 -8.73 6.84 -44.53
CA SER A 190 -8.75 6.02 -45.74
C SER A 190 -7.34 5.96 -46.32
N THR A 191 -6.63 4.86 -46.10
CA THR A 191 -5.50 4.47 -46.95
C THR A 191 -5.96 3.29 -47.80
N PRO A 192 -6.00 3.39 -49.13
CA PRO A 192 -6.32 2.23 -49.95
C PRO A 192 -5.18 1.22 -49.85
N ALA A 193 -5.58 -0.02 -49.55
CA ALA A 193 -4.78 -1.21 -49.68
C ALA A 193 -4.26 -1.31 -51.11
N ALA A 194 -2.94 -1.14 -51.29
CA ALA A 194 -2.22 -1.69 -52.41
C ALA A 194 -1.48 -2.92 -51.91
N GLU A 195 -2.19 -4.05 -52.01
CA GLU A 195 -1.69 -5.32 -52.51
C GLU A 195 -0.28 -5.75 -52.08
N MET A 196 -0.21 -6.58 -51.05
CA MET A 196 0.87 -7.56 -50.92
C MET A 196 0.26 -8.84 -50.34
N GLU A 197 0.09 -9.85 -51.19
CA GLU A 197 -0.11 -11.29 -50.91
C GLU A 197 -0.27 -12.01 -52.29
N PRO A 198 -0.09 -13.33 -52.42
CA PRO A 198 1.00 -14.17 -51.92
C PRO A 198 1.65 -15.00 -53.06
N ARG A 199 2.90 -15.40 -52.87
CA ARG A 199 3.53 -16.49 -53.65
C ARG A 199 3.19 -17.80 -52.96
N GLU A 200 2.16 -18.53 -53.41
CA GLU A 200 2.04 -19.99 -53.32
C GLU A 200 0.87 -20.46 -54.20
N ASN A 201 1.14 -21.21 -55.27
CA ASN A 201 0.47 -22.49 -55.56
C ASN A 201 1.09 -23.19 -56.79
N SER A 202 1.59 -24.42 -56.60
CA SER A 202 1.37 -25.63 -57.44
C SER A 202 1.72 -25.58 -58.94
N THR A 203 2.42 -26.55 -59.56
CA THR A 203 2.47 -28.02 -59.37
C THR A 203 3.56 -28.62 -60.33
N PRO A 204 3.73 -29.96 -60.49
CA PRO A 204 5.01 -30.63 -60.77
C PRO A 204 5.18 -31.12 -62.23
N SER A 205 6.39 -31.56 -62.58
CA SER A 205 6.72 -32.60 -63.59
C SER A 205 8.24 -32.83 -63.51
N SER A 206 8.73 -33.94 -62.97
CA SER A 206 9.02 -35.22 -63.67
C SER A 206 9.83 -35.08 -64.97
N ILE A 207 10.87 -35.92 -65.07
CA ILE A 207 11.48 -36.50 -66.30
C ILE A 207 12.40 -35.53 -67.08
N VAL A 208 13.61 -35.84 -67.60
CA VAL A 208 14.48 -37.02 -67.79
C VAL A 208 15.81 -36.50 -68.38
N MET A 209 16.87 -37.35 -68.35
CA MET A 209 18.18 -37.29 -69.03
C MET A 209 19.33 -36.58 -68.30
#